data_AF-A0A1A8GJS5-F1
#
_entry.id   AF-A0A1A8GJS5-F1
#
_cell.length_a   1.000
_cell.length_b   1.000
_cell.length_c   1.000
_cell.angle_alpha   90.00
_cell.angle_beta   90.00
_cell.angle_gamma   90.00
#
_symmetry.space_group_name_H-M   'P 1'
#
loop_
_entity.id
_entity.type
_entity.pdbx_description
1 polymer ?
#
loop_
_entity_poly.entity_id
_entity_poly.type
_entity_poly.pdbx_seq_one_letter_code
_entity_poly.pdbx_strand_id
1 'polypeptide(L)'
;GGHGEGGRGWLRKSNASVSVLEIPIEKQVTRLENLKPYSIEHVDEGAKYYSEYFSGKEHLNYFGTDDKLGPVAVSIRRERLEDTKDLKDQYQYRIIVRTGELVTLRGSILEDAVASTGKHGTVRGLPLKEVLEQVVPELNVSCLRQALNT
;
A
#
# COMPACT_ATOMS: atom_id res chain seq x y z
N GLY A 1 -28.12 43.21 29.63
CA GLY A 1 -26.89 42.40 29.43
C GLY A 1 -27.31 40.97 29.16
N GLY A 2 -26.65 40.15 28.35
CA GLY A 2 -25.37 40.26 27.64
C GLY A 2 -24.76 38.84 27.55
N HIS A 3 -24.45 38.38 26.32
CA HIS A 3 -23.60 37.21 25.94
C HIS A 3 -24.06 35.79 26.39
N GLY A 4 -23.82 34.69 25.65
CA GLY A 4 -23.06 34.47 24.42
C GLY A 4 -23.10 32.99 23.96
N GLU A 5 -22.70 32.81 22.69
CA GLU A 5 -22.04 31.68 21.99
C GLU A 5 -22.24 30.20 22.35
N GLY A 6 -22.19 29.37 21.29
CA GLY A 6 -21.45 28.10 21.36
C GLY A 6 -22.10 26.93 20.61
N GLY A 7 -21.52 26.55 19.47
CA GLY A 7 -22.01 25.45 18.63
C GLY A 7 -21.59 24.04 19.06
N ARG A 8 -21.80 23.12 18.10
CA ARG A 8 -21.25 21.75 17.95
C ARG A 8 -22.12 20.60 18.50
N GLY A 9 -22.83 19.98 17.57
CA GLY A 9 -22.54 18.63 17.10
C GLY A 9 -22.76 17.49 18.09
N TRP A 10 -23.70 16.60 17.77
CA TRP A 10 -23.67 15.19 18.19
C TRP A 10 -24.12 14.30 17.03
N LEU A 11 -23.17 13.75 16.26
CA LEU A 11 -23.40 12.44 15.63
C LEU A 11 -23.10 11.37 16.69
N ARG A 12 -24.19 10.86 17.26
CA ARG A 12 -24.26 9.55 17.92
C ARG A 12 -25.11 8.71 16.97
N LYS A 13 -24.79 7.50 16.51
CA LYS A 13 -23.81 6.46 16.87
C LYS A 13 -23.61 5.64 15.58
N SER A 14 -22.55 4.84 15.50
CA SER A 14 -22.62 3.62 14.69
C SER A 14 -21.93 2.45 15.38
N ASN A 15 -22.75 1.42 15.53
CA ASN A 15 -22.54 0.08 16.04
C ASN A 15 -22.29 -0.91 14.88
N ALA A 16 -21.63 -0.45 13.83
CA ALA A 16 -21.26 -1.26 12.66
C ALA A 16 -19.75 -1.48 12.74
N SER A 17 -19.21 -2.66 12.98
CA SER A 17 -19.78 -3.99 12.79
C SER A 17 -18.79 -4.99 13.41
N VAL A 18 -19.08 -5.50 14.59
CA VAL A 18 -18.40 -6.69 15.11
C VAL A 18 -19.48 -7.72 15.37
N SER A 19 -19.23 -8.99 15.03
CA SER A 19 -19.77 -10.11 15.82
C SER A 19 -18.89 -11.35 15.66
N VAL A 20 -18.20 -11.69 16.75
CA VAL A 20 -17.76 -13.07 17.05
C VAL A 20 -18.78 -13.59 18.05
N LEU A 21 -19.45 -14.69 17.72
CA LEU A 21 -20.76 -15.03 18.28
C LEU A 21 -20.72 -15.56 19.72
N GLU A 22 -19.61 -16.16 20.18
CA GLU A 22 -19.55 -16.73 21.53
C GLU A 22 -18.15 -16.57 22.13
N ILE A 23 -18.06 -15.85 23.25
CA ILE A 23 -16.84 -15.73 24.05
C ILE A 23 -17.23 -15.96 25.53
N PRO A 24 -16.51 -16.81 26.28
CA PRO A 24 -16.76 -17.06 27.70
C PRO A 24 -16.75 -15.78 28.57
N ILE A 25 -17.64 -15.73 29.57
CA ILE A 25 -17.94 -14.55 30.41
C ILE A 25 -16.68 -14.00 31.09
N GLU A 26 -15.70 -14.86 31.40
CA GLU A 26 -14.47 -14.46 32.08
C GLU A 26 -13.48 -13.70 31.16
N LYS A 27 -13.49 -13.95 29.84
CA LYS A 27 -12.59 -13.27 28.87
C LYS A 27 -13.08 -11.89 28.42
N GLN A 28 -14.32 -11.51 28.74
CA GLN A 28 -14.85 -10.18 28.41
C GLN A 28 -14.25 -9.07 29.27
N VAL A 29 -13.91 -9.37 30.52
CA VAL A 29 -13.42 -8.39 31.48
C VAL A 29 -12.00 -7.91 31.11
N THR A 30 -11.11 -8.82 30.68
CA THR A 30 -9.73 -8.50 30.26
C THR A 30 -9.65 -7.74 28.93
N ARG A 31 -10.63 -7.91 28.04
CA ARG A 31 -10.72 -7.16 26.77
C ARG A 31 -11.05 -5.68 27.00
N LEU A 32 -11.90 -5.36 27.98
CA LEU A 32 -12.30 -3.97 28.27
C LEU A 32 -11.15 -3.11 28.80
N GLU A 33 -10.14 -3.71 29.41
CA GLU A 33 -9.03 -2.99 30.05
C GLU A 33 -7.86 -2.72 29.08
N ASN A 34 -7.61 -3.60 28.10
CA ASN A 34 -6.59 -3.41 27.05
C ASN A 34 -7.04 -2.50 25.89
N LEU A 35 -8.27 -1.98 25.93
CA LEU A 35 -8.85 -1.07 24.93
C LEU A 35 -8.52 0.42 25.19
N LYS A 36 -7.55 0.73 26.05
CA LYS A 36 -7.07 2.09 26.34
C LYS A 36 -5.60 2.22 25.86
N PRO A 37 -5.19 3.19 25.01
CA PRO A 37 -6.00 4.16 24.26
C PRO A 37 -5.45 4.54 22.84
N TYR A 38 -6.33 4.87 21.87
CA TYR A 38 -6.04 5.49 20.55
C TYR A 38 -5.17 4.68 19.56
N SER A 39 -5.75 3.87 18.68
CA SER A 39 -6.25 4.38 17.38
C SER A 39 -7.33 3.43 16.86
N ILE A 40 -8.58 3.91 16.78
CA ILE A 40 -9.69 3.17 16.16
C ILE A 40 -9.49 3.08 14.63
N GLU A 41 -8.64 3.95 14.08
CA GLU A 41 -8.17 3.84 12.71
C GLU A 41 -6.81 3.15 12.74
N HIS A 42 -6.79 1.83 12.55
CA HIS A 42 -5.59 1.21 11.98
C HIS A 42 -5.50 1.83 10.58
N VAL A 43 -4.69 2.88 10.42
CA VAL A 43 -4.50 3.51 9.12
C VAL A 43 -3.94 2.40 8.24
N ASP A 44 -4.69 2.01 7.20
CA ASP A 44 -4.14 1.12 6.17
C ASP A 44 -3.04 1.92 5.47
N GLU A 45 -1.84 1.72 5.99
CA GLU A 45 -0.59 2.28 5.55
C GLU A 45 -0.32 1.97 4.06
N GLY A 46 -0.83 0.85 3.55
CA GLY A 46 -0.82 0.51 2.13
C GLY A 46 -1.82 1.34 1.33
N ALA A 47 -3.04 1.55 1.84
CA ALA A 47 -4.03 2.44 1.21
C ALA A 47 -3.56 3.90 1.18
N LYS A 48 -2.97 4.40 2.26
CA LYS A 48 -2.37 5.74 2.31
C LYS A 48 -1.26 5.88 1.26
N TYR A 49 -0.34 4.92 1.20
CA TYR A 49 0.74 4.91 0.21
C TYR A 49 0.20 4.86 -1.23
N TYR A 50 -0.82 4.04 -1.49
CA TYR A 50 -1.46 3.98 -2.80
C TYR A 50 -2.14 5.31 -3.18
N SER A 51 -2.88 5.91 -2.25
CA SER A 51 -3.53 7.20 -2.46
C SER A 51 -2.51 8.30 -2.76
N GLU A 52 -1.37 8.29 -2.09
CA GLU A 52 -0.33 9.31 -2.25
C GLU A 52 0.47 9.14 -3.55
N TYR A 53 0.81 7.89 -3.93
CA TYR A 53 1.77 7.65 -5.01
C TYR A 53 1.20 7.03 -6.28
N PHE A 54 0.00 6.46 -6.27
CA PHE A 54 -0.57 5.72 -7.42
C PHE A 54 -1.91 6.30 -7.89
N SER A 55 -2.75 6.76 -6.97
CA SER A 55 -4.06 7.32 -7.31
C SER A 55 -3.93 8.53 -8.24
N GLY A 56 -4.61 8.49 -9.39
CA GLY A 56 -4.58 9.55 -10.40
C GLY A 56 -3.25 9.70 -11.15
N LYS A 57 -2.30 8.77 -10.96
CA LYS A 57 -0.97 8.81 -11.60
C LYS A 57 -0.80 7.57 -12.47
N GLU A 58 -0.04 7.70 -13.55
CA GLU A 58 0.25 6.55 -14.42
C GLU A 58 1.03 5.47 -13.64
N HIS A 59 0.48 4.26 -13.61
CA HIS A 59 1.09 3.08 -13.00
C HIS A 59 0.51 1.83 -13.65
N LEU A 60 1.09 0.68 -13.28
CA LEU A 60 0.67 -0.63 -13.75
C LEU A 60 0.23 -1.48 -12.58
N ASN A 61 -0.88 -2.17 -12.77
CA ASN A 61 -1.43 -3.11 -11.81
C ASN A 61 -1.29 -4.54 -12.35
N TYR A 62 -0.91 -5.45 -11.48
CA TYR A 62 -0.79 -6.87 -11.74
C TYR A 62 -1.56 -7.66 -10.69
N PHE A 63 -2.24 -8.71 -11.11
CA PHE A 63 -2.97 -9.62 -10.24
C PHE A 63 -2.58 -11.06 -10.53
N GLY A 64 -2.60 -11.91 -9.51
CA GLY A 64 -2.28 -13.32 -9.65
C GLY A 64 -2.59 -14.11 -8.40
N THR A 65 -2.27 -15.39 -8.44
CA THR A 65 -2.29 -16.27 -7.27
C THR A 65 -0.95 -16.98 -7.23
N ASP A 66 -0.22 -16.77 -6.16
CA ASP A 66 1.05 -17.41 -5.87
C ASP A 66 0.80 -18.61 -4.94
N ASP A 67 1.49 -19.73 -5.19
CA ASP A 67 1.27 -20.97 -4.45
C ASP A 67 1.62 -20.84 -2.95
N LYS A 68 2.55 -19.94 -2.59
CA LYS A 68 2.98 -19.70 -1.21
C LYS A 68 2.27 -18.52 -0.57
N LEU A 69 2.13 -17.42 -1.31
CA LEU A 69 1.61 -16.15 -0.80
C LEU A 69 0.09 -16.01 -0.96
N GLY A 70 -0.56 -16.93 -1.68
CA GLY A 70 -1.98 -16.90 -1.99
C GLY A 70 -2.32 -15.83 -3.04
N PRO A 71 -3.48 -15.17 -2.95
CA PRO A 71 -3.83 -14.08 -3.86
C PRO A 71 -2.83 -12.92 -3.73
N VAL A 72 -2.34 -12.42 -4.88
CA VAL A 72 -1.39 -11.31 -4.92
C VAL A 72 -1.89 -10.20 -5.84
N ALA A 73 -1.78 -8.97 -5.37
CA ALA A 73 -1.97 -7.75 -6.16
C ALA A 73 -0.71 -6.87 -6.04
N VAL A 74 -0.15 -6.47 -7.18
CA VAL A 74 1.04 -5.61 -7.26
C VAL A 74 0.69 -4.35 -8.03
N SER A 75 1.01 -3.19 -7.48
CA SER A 75 1.04 -1.95 -8.26
C SER A 75 2.47 -1.45 -8.33
N ILE A 76 2.92 -1.10 -9.53
CA ILE A 76 4.26 -0.58 -9.80
C ILE A 76 4.17 0.69 -10.63
N ARG A 77 4.90 1.72 -10.20
CA ARG A 77 4.96 3.02 -10.86
C ARG A 77 6.40 3.44 -11.05
N ARG A 78 6.75 3.81 -12.27
CA ARG A 78 8.02 4.48 -12.57
C ARG A 78 7.81 5.99 -12.50
N GLU A 79 8.64 6.72 -11.77
CA GLU A 79 8.60 8.19 -11.71
C GLU A 79 9.99 8.80 -11.84
N ARG A 80 10.06 10.01 -12.42
CA ARG A 80 11.29 10.81 -12.51
C ARG A 80 11.50 11.56 -11.20
N LEU A 81 12.73 11.63 -10.72
CA LEU A 81 13.10 12.41 -9.53
C LEU A 81 13.23 13.90 -9.88
N GLU A 82 12.55 14.77 -9.15
CA GLU A 82 12.44 16.22 -9.46
C GLU A 82 13.67 17.03 -9.05
N ASP A 83 14.50 16.55 -8.12
CA ASP A 83 15.58 17.32 -7.48
C ASP A 83 16.96 17.21 -8.18
N THR A 84 17.01 16.67 -9.40
CA THR A 84 18.27 16.52 -10.16
C THR A 84 18.54 17.76 -11.02
N LYS A 85 18.71 18.93 -10.38
CA LYS A 85 18.86 20.22 -11.07
C LYS A 85 20.08 20.31 -12.01
N ASP A 86 21.06 19.42 -11.88
CA ASP A 86 22.26 19.36 -12.74
C ASP A 86 22.75 17.94 -13.06
N LEU A 87 21.94 16.90 -12.73
CA LEU A 87 22.29 15.50 -12.93
C LEU A 87 21.45 14.90 -14.08
N LYS A 88 21.98 13.84 -14.71
CA LYS A 88 21.25 13.02 -15.67
C LYS A 88 19.91 12.60 -15.07
N ASP A 89 18.84 12.58 -15.88
CA ASP A 89 17.51 12.13 -15.47
C ASP A 89 17.57 10.83 -14.66
N GLN A 90 17.19 10.93 -13.39
CA GLN A 90 17.08 9.80 -12.48
C GLN A 90 15.62 9.38 -12.35
N TYR A 91 15.43 8.08 -12.24
CA TYR A 91 14.12 7.45 -12.11
C TYR A 91 14.11 6.52 -10.92
N GLN A 92 12.93 6.34 -10.34
CA GLN A 92 12.69 5.33 -9.30
C GLN A 92 11.40 4.56 -9.58
N TYR A 93 11.37 3.32 -9.13
CA TYR A 93 10.18 2.48 -9.12
C TYR A 93 9.59 2.49 -7.72
N ARG A 94 8.32 2.89 -7.60
CA ARG A 94 7.51 2.66 -6.41
C ARG A 94 6.68 1.42 -6.58
N ILE A 95 6.62 0.61 -5.54
CA ILE A 95 5.98 -0.70 -5.56
C ILE A 95 5.13 -0.84 -4.30
N ILE A 96 3.95 -1.42 -4.48
CA ILE A 96 3.10 -1.93 -3.39
C ILE A 96 2.68 -3.35 -3.76
N VAL A 97 2.88 -4.29 -2.84
CA VAL A 97 2.52 -5.70 -2.97
C VAL A 97 1.58 -6.07 -1.82
N ARG A 98 0.37 -6.48 -2.20
CA ARG A 98 -0.66 -6.98 -1.29
C ARG A 98 -0.78 -8.48 -1.52
N THR A 99 -0.62 -9.27 -0.47
CA THR A 99 -0.80 -10.73 -0.48
C THR A 99 -2.02 -11.10 0.36
N GLY A 100 -2.27 -12.40 0.57
CA GLY A 100 -3.28 -12.86 1.54
C GLY A 100 -2.93 -12.53 3.00
N GLU A 101 -1.74 -11.99 3.27
CA GLU A 101 -1.30 -11.58 4.60
C GLU A 101 -1.79 -10.17 4.96
N LEU A 102 -1.93 -9.87 6.26
CA LEU A 102 -2.43 -8.57 6.73
C LEU A 102 -1.43 -7.41 6.52
N VAL A 103 -0.15 -7.71 6.25
CA VAL A 103 0.89 -6.69 6.09
C VAL A 103 1.12 -6.42 4.59
N THR A 104 0.88 -5.18 4.17
CA THR A 104 1.18 -4.74 2.81
C THR A 104 2.67 -4.37 2.69
N LEU A 105 3.38 -5.01 1.77
CA LEU A 105 4.75 -4.63 1.42
C LEU A 105 4.71 -3.40 0.51
N ARG A 106 5.57 -2.43 0.79
CA ARG A 106 5.63 -1.15 0.08
C ARG A 106 7.05 -0.60 0.09
N GLY A 107 7.45 0.05 -0.98
CA GLY A 107 8.79 0.61 -1.06
C GLY A 107 9.11 1.27 -2.39
N SER A 108 10.33 1.80 -2.47
CA SER A 108 10.87 2.39 -3.68
C SER A 108 12.30 1.92 -3.90
N ILE A 109 12.67 1.73 -5.16
CA ILE A 109 14.03 1.42 -5.59
C ILE A 109 14.43 2.37 -6.70
N LEU A 110 15.65 2.93 -6.61
CA LEU A 110 16.19 3.73 -7.71
C LEU A 110 16.40 2.84 -8.94
N GLU A 111 16.11 3.35 -10.12
CA GLU A 111 16.26 2.60 -11.37
C GLU A 111 17.69 2.08 -11.53
N ASP A 112 18.71 2.90 -11.21
CA ASP A 112 20.14 2.56 -11.29
C ASP A 112 20.59 1.48 -10.30
N ALA A 113 19.86 1.28 -9.20
CA ALA A 113 20.11 0.22 -8.24
C ALA A 113 19.52 -1.14 -8.70
N VAL A 114 18.72 -1.15 -9.76
CA VAL A 114 18.18 -2.40 -10.32
C VAL A 114 19.26 -3.07 -11.18
N ALA A 115 19.62 -4.29 -10.82
CA ALA A 115 20.55 -5.15 -11.55
C ALA A 115 19.88 -5.69 -12.82
N SER A 116 19.79 -4.82 -13.84
CA SER A 116 19.13 -5.11 -15.11
C SER A 116 20.13 -5.18 -16.27
N THR A 117 19.85 -6.05 -17.24
CA THR A 117 20.58 -6.05 -18.53
C THR A 117 20.08 -4.95 -19.48
N GLY A 118 18.93 -4.35 -19.16
CA GLY A 118 18.35 -3.25 -19.91
C GLY A 118 19.10 -1.94 -19.70
N LYS A 119 18.94 -1.02 -20.65
CA LYS A 119 19.52 0.32 -20.55
C LYS A 119 18.68 1.20 -19.62
N HIS A 120 19.30 1.64 -18.52
CA HIS A 120 18.73 2.62 -17.57
C HIS A 120 18.56 4.01 -18.19
N GLY A 121 17.61 4.78 -17.66
CA GLY A 121 17.31 6.15 -18.07
C GLY A 121 16.65 6.26 -19.44
N THR A 122 16.10 5.16 -19.98
CA THR A 122 15.34 5.19 -21.23
C THR A 122 13.92 5.68 -21.00
N VAL A 123 13.25 6.14 -22.06
CA VAL A 123 11.84 6.55 -22.00
C VAL A 123 10.94 5.40 -21.52
N ARG A 124 11.25 4.16 -21.92
CA ARG A 124 10.46 2.96 -21.59
C ARG A 124 10.72 2.42 -20.17
N GLY A 125 11.86 2.75 -19.57
CA GLY A 125 12.30 2.14 -18.32
C GLY A 125 12.82 0.70 -18.50
N LEU A 126 13.09 0.07 -17.36
CA LEU A 126 13.57 -1.32 -17.27
C LEU A 126 12.41 -2.31 -17.41
N PRO A 127 12.69 -3.57 -17.78
CA PRO A 127 11.70 -4.63 -17.70
C PRO A 127 11.19 -4.78 -16.26
N LEU A 128 9.90 -4.54 -16.03
CA LEU A 128 9.32 -4.53 -14.69
C LEU A 128 9.41 -5.88 -13.99
N LYS A 129 9.46 -6.97 -14.76
CA LYS A 129 9.74 -8.31 -14.24
C LYS A 129 11.06 -8.33 -13.46
N GLU A 130 12.14 -7.75 -14.01
CA GLU A 130 13.45 -7.71 -13.36
C GLU A 130 13.41 -6.87 -12.07
N VAL A 131 12.68 -5.75 -12.10
CA VAL A 131 12.47 -4.90 -10.91
C VAL A 131 11.75 -5.69 -9.81
N LEU A 132 10.67 -6.41 -10.15
CA LEU A 132 9.90 -7.19 -9.19
C LEU A 132 10.69 -8.37 -8.64
N GLU A 133 11.45 -9.08 -9.47
CA GLU A 133 12.31 -10.20 -9.05
C GLU A 133 13.40 -9.74 -8.06
N GLN A 134 13.89 -8.50 -8.19
CA GLN A 134 14.85 -7.94 -7.25
C GLN A 134 14.21 -7.46 -5.94
N VAL A 135 13.05 -6.79 -6.01
CA VAL A 135 12.42 -6.16 -4.82
C VAL A 135 11.63 -7.18 -4.00
N VAL A 136 11.02 -8.18 -4.63
CA VAL A 136 10.19 -9.19 -3.99
C VAL A 136 10.60 -10.58 -4.50
N PRO A 137 11.77 -11.09 -4.08
CA PRO A 137 12.31 -12.36 -4.60
C PRO A 137 11.45 -13.58 -4.25
N GLU A 138 10.60 -13.49 -3.23
CA GLU A 138 9.70 -14.57 -2.82
C GLU A 138 8.48 -14.71 -3.74
N LEU A 139 8.16 -13.71 -4.55
CA LEU A 139 7.00 -13.71 -5.44
C LEU A 139 7.35 -14.36 -6.78
N ASN A 140 6.59 -15.38 -7.18
CA ASN A 140 6.71 -15.92 -8.53
C ASN A 140 6.05 -14.98 -9.56
N VAL A 141 6.84 -14.13 -10.20
CA VAL A 141 6.35 -13.13 -11.17
C VAL A 141 5.60 -13.75 -12.37
N SER A 142 5.81 -15.05 -12.67
CA SER A 142 5.08 -15.74 -13.75
C SER A 142 3.58 -15.91 -13.49
N CYS A 143 3.15 -15.85 -12.21
CA CYS A 143 1.73 -15.93 -11.84
C CYS A 143 0.97 -14.62 -12.13
N LEU A 144 1.69 -13.51 -12.32
CA LEU A 144 1.12 -12.19 -12.47
C LEU A 144 0.53 -11.97 -13.88
N ARG A 145 -0.60 -11.29 -13.92
CA ARG A 145 -1.26 -10.82 -15.15
C ARG A 145 -1.50 -9.32 -15.02
N GLN A 146 -1.07 -8.58 -16.05
CA GLN A 146 -1.28 -7.14 -16.10
C GLN A 146 -2.77 -6.83 -16.25
N ALA A 147 -3.27 -5.93 -15.43
CA ALA A 147 -4.61 -5.39 -15.57
C ALA A 147 -4.66 -4.34 -16.68
N LEU A 148 -5.83 -4.19 -17.29
CA LEU A 148 -6.08 -3.08 -18.20
C LEU A 148 -6.23 -1.80 -17.37
N ASN A 149 -5.54 -0.73 -17.76
CA ASN A 149 -5.75 0.58 -17.17
C ASN A 149 -7.15 1.06 -17.59
N THR A 150 -8.03 1.26 -16.60
CA THR A 150 -9.37 1.83 -16.79
C THR A 150 -9.36 3.34 -16.66
#